data_AF-A0A2V8G2G8-F1
#
_entry.id   AF-A0A2V8G2G8-F1
#
_cell.length_a   1.000
_cell.length_b   1.000
_cell.length_c   1.000
_cell.angle_alpha   90.00
_cell.angle_beta   90.00
_cell.angle_gamma   90.00
#
_symmetry.space_group_name_H-M   'P 1'
#
loop_
_entity.id
_entity.type
_entity.pdbx_description
1 polymer ?
#
loop_
_entity_poly.entity_id
_entity_poly.type
_entity_poly.pdbx_seq_one_letter_code
_entity_poly.pdbx_strand_id
1 'polypeptide(L)'
;MLLRHEAAARLVGQYDINNTYQYILNREEVQLSWLASAIAELGGTVTDEPEPARKASGKGAEAARAILQEDLADAQAFVDRWRPRVEAMSNARHRGMLRVILGETLEQKRFFEQALIGRTDLLGRREKTLAPAHGEVLPTRWIE
;
A
#
# COMPACT_ATOMS: atom_id res chain seq x y z
N MET A 1 -5.48 5.10 1.68
CA MET A 1 -5.26 3.64 1.80
C MET A 1 -4.26 3.31 2.90
N LEU A 2 -3.26 4.17 3.15
CA LEU A 2 -2.32 4.10 4.29
C LEU A 2 -2.86 3.38 5.54
N LEU A 3 -3.87 3.94 6.23
CA LEU A 3 -4.40 3.37 7.47
C LEU A 3 -4.95 1.93 7.28
N ARG A 4 -5.51 1.60 6.10
CA ARG A 4 -5.94 0.22 5.78
C ARG A 4 -4.74 -0.71 5.63
N HIS A 5 -3.68 -0.26 4.97
CA HIS A 5 -2.46 -1.04 4.81
C HIS A 5 -1.71 -1.20 6.13
N GLU A 6 -1.76 -0.23 7.03
CA GLU A 6 -1.20 -0.37 8.38
C GLU A 6 -1.95 -1.44 9.17
N ALA A 7 -3.28 -1.40 9.14
CA ALA A 7 -4.10 -2.44 9.77
C ALA A 7 -3.85 -3.83 9.15
N ALA A 8 -3.68 -3.93 7.83
CA ALA A 8 -3.32 -5.17 7.16
C ALA A 8 -1.94 -5.70 7.58
N ALA A 9 -0.94 -4.82 7.67
CA ALA A 9 0.41 -5.19 8.10
C ALA A 9 0.44 -5.80 9.50
N ARG A 10 -0.49 -5.44 10.39
CA ARG A 10 -0.60 -6.07 11.73
C ARG A 10 -1.20 -7.48 11.70
N LEU A 11 -1.86 -7.85 10.60
CA LEU A 11 -2.59 -9.11 10.46
C LEU A 11 -1.88 -10.11 9.53
N VAL A 12 -0.99 -9.65 8.66
CA VAL A 12 -0.26 -10.48 7.71
C VAL A 12 1.09 -10.91 8.31
N GLY A 13 1.14 -12.14 8.83
CA GLY A 13 2.34 -12.68 9.49
C GLY A 13 3.42 -13.25 8.55
N GLN A 14 3.14 -13.42 7.24
CA GLN A 14 4.17 -13.89 6.32
C GLN A 14 5.19 -12.78 6.08
N TYR A 15 6.46 -13.07 6.39
CA TYR A 15 7.53 -12.08 6.49
C TYR A 15 7.74 -11.25 5.22
N ASP A 16 7.83 -11.87 4.03
CA ASP A 16 8.12 -11.15 2.79
C ASP A 16 6.95 -10.29 2.30
N ILE A 17 5.72 -10.78 2.47
CA ILE A 17 4.49 -10.04 2.20
C ILE A 17 4.37 -8.88 3.19
N ASN A 18 4.69 -9.09 4.47
CA ASN A 18 4.71 -8.00 5.44
C ASN A 18 5.74 -6.93 5.11
N ASN A 19 6.96 -7.31 4.73
CA ASN A 19 7.97 -6.36 4.25
C ASN A 19 7.50 -5.58 3.03
N THR A 20 6.69 -6.20 2.17
CA THR A 20 6.05 -5.52 1.05
C THR A 20 5.04 -4.48 1.54
N TYR A 21 4.23 -4.77 2.57
CA TYR A 21 3.41 -3.73 3.22
C TYR A 21 4.26 -2.58 3.77
N GLN A 22 5.38 -2.85 4.45
CA GLN A 22 6.25 -1.79 4.97
C GLN A 22 6.80 -0.90 3.84
N TYR A 23 7.18 -1.49 2.72
CA TYR A 23 7.60 -0.75 1.52
C TYR A 23 6.47 0.13 0.97
N ILE A 24 5.25 -0.40 0.89
CA ILE A 24 4.07 0.35 0.42
C ILE A 24 3.77 1.53 1.34
N LEU A 25 3.73 1.29 2.66
CA LEU A 25 3.44 2.31 3.67
C LEU A 25 4.41 3.48 3.60
N ASN A 26 5.71 3.19 3.53
CA ASN A 26 6.74 4.23 3.42
C ASN A 26 6.55 5.11 2.16
N ARG A 27 6.08 4.53 1.05
CA ARG A 27 5.77 5.30 -0.17
C ARG A 27 4.50 6.12 -0.04
N GLU A 28 3.45 5.54 0.54
CA GLU A 28 2.18 6.23 0.75
C GLU A 28 2.34 7.43 1.69
N GLU A 29 3.16 7.33 2.74
CA GLU A 29 3.48 8.45 3.64
C GLU A 29 4.12 9.62 2.88
N VAL A 30 5.11 9.36 2.04
CA VAL A 30 5.76 10.40 1.21
C VAL A 30 4.77 11.02 0.22
N GLN A 31 3.92 10.21 -0.41
CA GLN A 31 2.91 10.69 -1.36
C GLN A 31 1.84 11.54 -0.67
N LEU A 32 1.38 11.14 0.52
CA LEU A 32 0.42 11.89 1.31
C LEU A 32 1.02 13.20 1.83
N SER A 33 2.29 13.20 2.24
CA SER A 33 3.01 14.43 2.61
C SER A 33 3.03 15.42 1.43
N TRP A 34 3.39 14.95 0.23
CA TRP A 34 3.35 15.78 -0.98
C TRP A 34 1.93 16.31 -1.27
N LEU A 35 0.92 15.45 -1.18
CA LEU A 35 -0.47 15.82 -1.45
C LEU A 35 -0.98 16.86 -0.45
N ALA A 36 -0.66 16.70 0.84
CA ALA A 36 -1.03 17.64 1.88
C ALA A 36 -0.41 19.02 1.63
N SER A 37 0.88 19.08 1.27
CA SER A 37 1.53 20.33 0.88
C SER A 37 0.86 20.97 -0.34
N ALA A 38 0.56 20.19 -1.38
CA ALA A 38 -0.09 20.69 -2.59
C ALA A 38 -1.51 21.23 -2.31
N ILE A 39 -2.27 20.59 -1.42
CA ILE A 39 -3.59 21.08 -0.98
C ILE A 39 -3.46 22.40 -0.23
N ALA A 40 -2.50 22.49 0.70
CA ALA A 40 -2.24 23.71 1.46
C ALA A 40 -1.80 24.89 0.58
N GLU A 41 -0.93 24.65 -0.42
CA GLU A 41 -0.52 25.65 -1.40
C GLU A 41 -1.69 26.21 -2.22
N LEU A 42 -2.74 25.40 -2.42
CA LEU A 42 -3.98 25.82 -3.08
C LEU A 42 -5.00 26.47 -2.13
N GLY A 43 -4.63 26.69 -0.85
CA GLY A 43 -5.49 27.26 0.18
C GLY A 43 -6.51 26.28 0.76
N GLY A 44 -6.36 24.99 0.51
CA GLY A 44 -7.19 23.94 1.09
C GLY A 44 -6.70 23.48 2.46
N THR A 45 -7.52 22.66 3.13
CA THR A 45 -7.17 22.00 4.38
C THR A 45 -7.29 20.49 4.22
N VAL A 46 -6.38 19.75 4.85
CA VAL A 46 -6.46 18.29 4.95
C VAL A 46 -7.18 17.95 6.25
N THR A 47 -8.10 16.99 6.19
CA THR A 47 -8.81 16.47 7.36
C THR A 47 -8.27 15.11 7.74
N ASP A 48 -8.14 14.85 9.04
CA ASP A 48 -7.79 13.53 9.53
C ASP A 48 -8.94 12.55 9.27
N GLU A 49 -8.60 11.34 8.83
CA GLU A 49 -9.52 10.22 8.75
C GLU A 49 -9.23 9.24 9.89
N PRO A 50 -10.27 8.70 10.57
CA PRO A 50 -10.06 7.67 11.57
C PRO A 50 -9.54 6.39 10.92
N GLU A 51 -8.73 5.64 11.66
CA GLU A 51 -8.28 4.32 11.21
C GLU A 51 -9.49 3.40 10.96
N PRO A 52 -9.61 2.80 9.77
CA PRO A 52 -10.72 1.91 9.47
C PRO A 52 -10.59 0.62 10.27
N ALA A 53 -11.70 0.18 10.85
CA ALA A 53 -11.76 -1.12 11.52
C ALA A 53 -11.55 -2.23 10.50
N ARG A 54 -10.36 -2.85 10.49
CA ARG A 54 -10.04 -4.01 9.67
C ARG A 54 -10.13 -5.28 10.50
N LYS A 55 -10.81 -6.30 9.98
CA LYS A 55 -10.93 -7.60 10.63
C LYS A 55 -10.43 -8.67 9.68
N ALA A 56 -9.52 -9.50 10.16
CA ALA A 56 -9.13 -10.69 9.44
C ALA A 56 -10.31 -11.69 9.47
N SER A 57 -10.76 -12.14 8.31
CA SER A 57 -11.73 -13.24 8.21
C SER A 57 -10.97 -14.56 8.08
N GLY A 58 -11.27 -15.56 8.91
CA GLY A 58 -10.53 -16.83 8.92
C GLY A 58 -9.30 -16.84 9.84
N LYS A 59 -8.39 -17.82 9.65
CA LYS A 59 -7.18 -18.01 10.48
C LYS A 59 -5.94 -18.16 9.60
N GLY A 60 -4.81 -17.64 10.07
CA GLY A 60 -3.49 -17.84 9.44
C GLY A 60 -3.47 -17.39 7.97
N ALA A 61 -3.04 -18.29 7.07
CA ALA A 61 -2.89 -18.00 5.65
C ALA A 61 -4.20 -17.58 4.95
N GLU A 62 -5.35 -18.14 5.35
CA GLU A 62 -6.66 -17.76 4.80
C GLU A 62 -7.00 -16.31 5.14
N ALA A 63 -6.67 -15.88 6.36
CA ALA A 63 -6.89 -14.52 6.81
C ALA A 63 -6.01 -13.53 6.05
N ALA A 64 -4.74 -13.87 5.82
CA ALA A 64 -3.84 -13.08 4.98
C ALA A 64 -4.34 -13.01 3.52
N ARG A 65 -4.83 -14.13 2.97
CA ARG A 65 -5.38 -14.17 1.61
C ARG A 65 -6.59 -13.24 1.45
N ALA A 66 -7.51 -13.23 2.41
CA ALA A 66 -8.69 -12.36 2.37
C ALA A 66 -8.29 -10.87 2.39
N ILE A 67 -7.33 -10.50 3.24
CA ILE A 67 -6.80 -9.12 3.33
C ILE A 67 -6.16 -8.69 2.00
N LEU A 68 -5.34 -9.55 1.40
CA LEU A 68 -4.70 -9.28 0.10
C LEU A 68 -5.72 -9.11 -1.03
N GLN A 69 -6.83 -9.86 -1.01
CA GLN A 69 -7.92 -9.72 -1.99
C GLN A 69 -8.65 -8.38 -1.83
N GLU A 70 -8.91 -7.95 -0.60
CA GLU A 70 -9.49 -6.64 -0.31
C GLU A 70 -8.57 -5.51 -0.81
N ASP A 71 -7.28 -5.56 -0.47
CA ASP A 71 -6.32 -4.52 -0.88
C ASP A 71 -6.15 -4.46 -2.41
N LEU A 72 -6.16 -5.62 -3.07
CA LEU A 72 -6.17 -5.70 -4.53
C LEU A 72 -7.38 -4.97 -5.13
N ALA A 73 -8.58 -5.23 -4.60
CA ALA A 73 -9.82 -4.64 -5.07
C ALA A 73 -9.86 -3.13 -4.78
N ASP A 74 -9.43 -2.72 -3.59
CA ASP A 74 -9.34 -1.32 -3.18
C ASP A 74 -8.39 -0.51 -4.07
N ALA A 75 -7.21 -1.06 -4.40
CA ALA A 75 -6.25 -0.41 -5.28
C ALA A 75 -6.84 -0.17 -6.68
N GLN A 76 -7.53 -1.17 -7.24
CA GLN A 76 -8.20 -1.02 -8.54
C GLN A 76 -9.32 0.03 -8.47
N ALA A 77 -10.20 -0.07 -7.47
CA ALA A 77 -11.30 0.86 -7.29
C ALA A 77 -10.81 2.31 -7.07
N PHE A 78 -9.70 2.48 -6.36
CA PHE A 78 -9.07 3.79 -6.17
C PHE A 78 -8.62 4.38 -7.51
N VAL A 79 -7.90 3.60 -8.32
CA VAL A 79 -7.39 4.03 -9.62
C VAL A 79 -8.52 4.35 -10.59
N ASP A 80 -9.53 3.49 -10.70
CA ASP A 80 -10.66 3.69 -11.60
C ASP A 80 -11.46 4.95 -11.25
N ARG A 81 -11.64 5.20 -9.95
CA ARG A 81 -12.30 6.41 -9.46
C ARG A 81 -11.49 7.67 -9.81
N TRP A 82 -10.18 7.67 -9.57
CA TRP A 82 -9.40 8.91 -9.61
C TRP A 82 -8.80 9.24 -10.97
N ARG A 83 -8.49 8.23 -11.79
CA ARG A 83 -7.91 8.43 -13.13
C ARG A 83 -8.65 9.48 -13.97
N PRO A 84 -9.97 9.40 -14.21
CA PRO A 84 -10.64 10.39 -15.06
C PRO A 84 -10.56 11.82 -14.49
N ARG A 85 -10.56 11.98 -13.16
CA ARG A 85 -10.44 13.29 -12.51
C ARG A 85 -9.05 13.88 -12.67
N VAL A 86 -8.01 13.06 -12.50
CA VAL A 86 -6.61 13.45 -12.71
C VAL A 86 -6.38 13.85 -14.16
N GLU A 87 -6.89 13.07 -15.10
CA GLU A 87 -6.73 13.35 -16.54
C GLU A 87 -7.39 14.67 -16.96
N ALA A 88 -8.52 15.04 -16.35
CA ALA A 88 -9.21 16.29 -16.62
C ALA A 88 -8.52 17.55 -16.05
N MET A 89 -7.48 17.41 -15.21
CA MET A 89 -6.83 18.56 -14.59
C MET A 89 -6.06 19.41 -15.58
N SER A 90 -6.21 20.74 -15.49
CA SER A 90 -5.47 21.71 -16.30
C SER A 90 -4.02 21.90 -15.82
N ASN A 91 -3.77 21.85 -14.51
CA ASN A 91 -2.43 22.00 -13.94
C ASN A 91 -1.56 20.77 -14.26
N ALA A 92 -0.62 20.94 -15.19
CA ALA A 92 0.25 19.85 -15.67
C ALA A 92 1.15 19.26 -14.57
N ARG A 93 1.65 20.09 -13.64
CA ARG A 93 2.52 19.63 -12.55
C ARG A 93 1.76 18.72 -11.59
N HIS A 94 0.60 19.17 -11.12
CA HIS A 94 -0.24 18.39 -10.20
C HIS A 94 -0.75 17.12 -10.88
N ARG A 95 -1.21 17.22 -12.13
CA ARG A 95 -1.61 16.05 -12.93
C ARG A 95 -0.48 15.04 -13.06
N GLY A 96 0.74 15.49 -13.34
CA GLY A 96 1.92 14.61 -13.47
C GLY A 96 2.21 13.85 -12.18
N MET A 97 2.25 14.54 -11.04
CA MET A 97 2.49 13.90 -9.74
C MET A 97 1.36 12.95 -9.33
N LEU A 98 0.10 13.33 -9.56
CA LEU A 98 -1.04 12.45 -9.28
C LEU A 98 -1.03 11.21 -10.19
N ARG A 99 -0.58 11.31 -11.44
CA ARG A 99 -0.37 10.13 -12.30
C ARG A 99 0.71 9.20 -11.75
N VAL A 100 1.79 9.74 -11.19
CA VAL A 100 2.82 8.93 -10.50
C VAL A 100 2.18 8.17 -9.34
N ILE A 101 1.39 8.84 -8.49
CA ILE A 101 0.69 8.21 -7.37
C ILE A 101 -0.25 7.09 -7.86
N LEU A 102 -1.04 7.33 -8.93
CA LEU A 102 -1.90 6.28 -9.51
C LEU A 102 -1.09 5.11 -10.09
N GLY A 103 0.09 5.37 -10.66
CA GLY A 103 0.99 4.33 -11.13
C GLY A 103 1.56 3.48 -9.99
N GLU A 104 1.96 4.12 -8.89
CA GLU A 104 2.43 3.46 -7.68
C GLU A 104 1.32 2.60 -7.04
N THR A 105 0.07 3.07 -7.05
CA THR A 105 -1.07 2.24 -6.62
C THR A 105 -1.27 1.00 -7.50
N LEU A 106 -1.03 1.09 -8.81
CA LEU A 106 -1.07 -0.08 -9.68
C LEU A 106 0.08 -1.06 -9.41
N GLU A 107 1.24 -0.55 -9.00
CA GLU A 107 2.36 -1.40 -8.57
C GLU A 107 2.05 -2.12 -7.26
N GLN A 108 1.41 -1.44 -6.30
CA GLN A 108 0.87 -2.07 -5.08
C GLN A 108 -0.09 -3.22 -5.42
N LYS A 109 -1.04 -2.96 -6.34
CA LYS A 109 -1.97 -3.97 -6.87
C LYS A 109 -1.22 -5.19 -7.43
N ARG A 110 -0.17 -4.95 -8.23
CA ARG A 110 0.68 -6.02 -8.81
C ARG A 110 1.33 -6.88 -7.74
N PHE A 111 1.78 -6.30 -6.62
CA PHE A 111 2.33 -7.08 -5.50
C PHE A 111 1.28 -7.99 -4.88
N PHE A 112 0.06 -7.50 -4.63
CA PHE A 112 -1.02 -8.31 -4.07
C PHE A 112 -1.43 -9.44 -5.00
N GLU A 113 -1.52 -9.19 -6.31
CA GLU A 113 -1.73 -10.21 -7.34
C GLU A 113 -0.69 -11.33 -7.27
N GLN A 114 0.58 -10.95 -7.16
CA GLN A 114 1.69 -11.91 -7.07
C GLN A 114 1.66 -12.71 -5.75
N ALA A 115 1.35 -12.04 -4.64
CA ALA A 115 1.21 -12.70 -3.35
C ALA A 115 0.07 -13.73 -3.37
N LEU A 116 -1.06 -13.40 -4.00
CA LEU A 116 -2.24 -14.28 -4.10
C LEU A 116 -2.02 -15.54 -4.95
N ILE A 117 -1.05 -15.52 -5.86
CA ILE A 117 -0.59 -16.71 -6.59
C ILE A 117 0.59 -17.42 -5.91
N GLY A 118 0.96 -17.00 -4.70
CA GLY A 118 1.96 -17.66 -3.86
C GLY A 118 3.39 -17.16 -4.03
N ARG A 119 3.64 -16.04 -4.71
CA ARG A 119 4.99 -15.45 -4.78
C ARG A 119 5.32 -14.70 -3.50
N THR A 120 6.56 -14.85 -3.05
CA THR A 120 7.12 -14.13 -1.90
C THR A 120 8.26 -13.19 -2.29
N ASP A 121 8.78 -13.29 -3.51
CA ASP A 121 9.84 -12.42 -4.05
C ASP A 121 9.28 -11.12 -4.66
N LEU A 122 8.37 -10.48 -3.91
CA LEU A 122 7.56 -9.34 -4.37
C LEU A 122 8.41 -8.09 -4.61
N LEU A 123 9.37 -7.83 -3.71
CA LEU A 123 10.32 -6.71 -3.79
C LEU A 123 11.58 -7.05 -4.61
N GLY A 124 11.57 -8.17 -5.34
CA GLY A 124 12.70 -8.64 -6.13
C GLY A 124 13.19 -10.01 -5.68
N ARG A 125 13.96 -10.66 -6.57
CA ARG A 125 14.55 -11.97 -6.30
C ARG A 125 15.77 -11.83 -5.43
N ARG A 126 15.84 -12.63 -4.36
CA ARG A 126 17.08 -12.82 -3.61
C ARG A 126 18.09 -13.56 -4.50
N GLU A 127 19.35 -13.16 -4.38
CA GLU A 127 20.45 -13.87 -5.03
C GLU A 127 20.60 -15.28 -4.42
N LYS A 128 20.89 -16.28 -5.25
CA LYS A 128 20.95 -17.70 -4.84
C LYS A 128 22.06 -17.99 -3.81
N THR A 129 23.03 -17.10 -3.70
CA THR A 129 24.17 -17.17 -2.78
C THR A 129 23.83 -16.70 -1.36
N LEU A 130 22.68 -16.03 -1.18
CA LEU A 130 22.25 -15.52 0.13
C LEU A 130 21.54 -16.61 0.94
N ALA A 131 21.77 -16.60 2.26
CA ALA A 131 21.07 -17.47 3.19
C ALA A 131 19.54 -17.26 3.15
N PRO A 132 18.74 -18.29 3.52
CA PRO A 132 17.29 -18.20 3.58
C PRO A 132 16.82 -16.99 4.40
N ALA A 133 15.74 -16.35 3.93
CA ALA A 133 15.05 -15.34 4.71
C ALA A 133 14.47 -15.99 5.97
N HIS A 134 14.81 -15.44 7.12
CA HIS A 134 14.31 -15.82 8.42
C HIS A 134 13.92 -14.56 9.17
N GLY A 135 12.81 -14.61 9.91
CA GLY A 135 12.30 -13.46 10.65
C GLY A 135 10.86 -13.67 11.04
N GLU A 136 10.45 -12.92 12.06
CA GLU A 136 9.06 -12.82 12.51
C GLU A 136 8.62 -11.36 12.39
N VAL A 137 7.32 -11.17 12.17
CA VAL A 137 6.72 -9.84 12.16
C VAL A 137 6.58 -9.38 13.61
N LEU A 138 7.18 -8.24 13.95
CA LEU A 138 7.01 -7.65 15.28
C LEU A 138 5.58 -7.11 15.44
N PRO A 139 5.00 -7.18 16.65
CA PRO A 139 3.65 -6.66 16.90
C PRO A 139 3.57 -5.14 16.79
N THR A 140 4.70 -4.43 16.88
CA THR A 140 4.83 -2.98 16.74
C THR A 140 5.78 -2.63 15.58
N ARG A 141 5.39 -1.63 14.79
CA ARG A 141 6.10 -1.21 13.56
C ARG A 141 7.45 -0.51 13.85
N TRP A 142 7.53 0.23 14.95
CA TRP A 142 8.72 0.98 15.37
C TRP A 142 9.02 0.70 16.84
N ILE A 143 10.30 0.47 17.16
CA ILE A 143 10.82 0.58 18.53
C ILE A 143 11.42 1.99 18.58
N GLU A 144 10.82 2.88 19.36
CA GLU A 144 11.45 4.15 19.74
C GLU A 144 12.51 3.93 20.82
#